data_AF-A0A2N1W782-F1
#
_entry.id   AF-A0A2N1W782-F1
#
_cell.length_a   1.000
_cell.length_b   1.000
_cell.length_c   1.000
_cell.angle_alpha   90.00
_cell.angle_beta   90.00
_cell.angle_gamma   90.00
#
_symmetry.space_group_name_H-M   'P 1'
#
loop_
_entity.id
_entity.type
_entity.pdbx_description
1 polymer ?
#
loop_
_entity_poly.entity_id
_entity_poly.type
_entity_poly.pdbx_seq_one_letter_code
_entity_poly.pdbx_strand_id
1 'polypeptide(L)'
;MAYLKYRGTISHREILRELEEELADISSISGWKYQFITENFHTMSRKTKNTPEPEEITGPEFGGEIRKVSSAEVYLDGISLFIDHGNDPLTFSFDKNGSMATVSMQLVDDPLSTHKITVKKYEFMYSPYIKMFTRNAEHHIKAVKVLDYIKKKYVTDLEVIDTTMYWETRDEEELKVIMWKSAGKNRQISI
;
A
#
# COMPACT_ATOMS: atom_id res chain seq x y z
N MET A 1 -1.80 -15.04 4.58
CA MET A 1 -1.78 -13.78 5.35
C MET A 1 -2.87 -12.90 4.76
N ALA A 2 -3.78 -12.37 5.57
CA ALA A 2 -4.90 -11.57 5.07
C ALA A 2 -4.41 -10.21 4.58
N TYR A 3 -4.88 -9.78 3.42
CA TYR A 3 -4.58 -8.47 2.86
C TYR A 3 -5.80 -7.80 2.25
N LEU A 4 -5.70 -6.47 2.20
CA LEU A 4 -6.54 -5.58 1.42
C LEU A 4 -5.70 -5.02 0.28
N LYS A 5 -6.23 -5.07 -0.92
CA LYS A 5 -5.64 -4.46 -2.10
C LYS A 5 -6.66 -3.50 -2.68
N TYR A 6 -6.30 -2.27 -2.97
CA TYR A 6 -7.27 -1.28 -3.46
C TYR A 6 -6.67 -0.38 -4.52
N ARG A 7 -7.56 0.10 -5.39
CA ARG A 7 -7.26 1.06 -6.46
C ARG A 7 -8.45 1.99 -6.66
N GLY A 8 -8.17 3.15 -7.23
CA GLY A 8 -9.18 4.13 -7.60
C GLY A 8 -8.51 5.42 -8.06
N THR A 9 -9.33 6.41 -8.39
CA THR A 9 -8.88 7.71 -8.89
C THR A 9 -9.54 8.86 -8.13
N ILE A 10 -8.78 9.93 -7.93
CA ILE A 10 -9.33 11.22 -7.51
C ILE A 10 -9.53 12.09 -8.75
N SER A 11 -10.60 12.88 -8.77
CA SER A 11 -10.93 13.69 -9.94
C SER A 11 -9.94 14.84 -10.16
N HIS A 12 -9.55 15.52 -9.08
CA HIS A 12 -8.68 16.70 -9.12
C HIS A 12 -7.74 16.74 -7.92
N ARG A 13 -6.58 17.36 -8.10
CA ARG A 13 -5.53 17.42 -7.08
C ARG A 13 -5.92 18.21 -5.81
N GLU A 14 -6.84 19.16 -5.91
CA GLU A 14 -7.33 19.92 -4.76
C GLU A 14 -8.01 19.00 -3.73
N ILE A 15 -8.71 17.96 -4.21
CA ILE A 15 -9.37 16.94 -3.40
C ILE A 15 -8.34 16.13 -2.60
N LEU A 16 -7.12 15.95 -3.13
CA LEU A 16 -6.06 15.24 -2.39
C LEU A 16 -5.72 15.95 -1.09
N ARG A 17 -5.59 17.29 -1.13
CA ARG A 17 -5.25 18.07 0.06
C ARG A 17 -6.37 18.00 1.09
N GLU A 18 -7.64 18.09 0.66
CA GLU A 18 -8.79 17.94 1.55
C GLU A 18 -8.84 16.55 2.20
N LEU A 19 -8.56 15.50 1.42
CA LEU A 19 -8.46 14.12 1.91
C LEU A 19 -7.32 13.98 2.92
N GLU A 20 -6.15 14.54 2.63
CA GLU A 20 -4.97 14.52 3.50
C GLU A 20 -5.22 15.21 4.84
N GLU A 21 -5.78 16.41 4.81
CA GLU A 21 -6.13 17.19 6.01
C GLU A 21 -7.18 16.46 6.84
N GLU A 22 -8.24 15.94 6.21
CA GLU A 22 -9.28 15.24 6.94
C GLU A 22 -8.81 13.91 7.54
N LEU A 23 -7.99 13.13 6.81
CA LEU A 23 -7.42 11.90 7.35
C LEU A 23 -6.40 12.17 8.47
N ALA A 24 -5.68 13.28 8.41
CA ALA A 24 -4.83 13.74 9.51
C ALA A 24 -5.65 14.10 10.76
N ASP A 25 -6.79 14.77 10.59
CA ASP A 25 -7.72 15.09 11.67
C ASP A 25 -8.33 13.82 12.28
N ILE A 26 -8.84 12.91 11.44
CA ILE A 26 -9.37 11.61 11.88
C ILE A 26 -8.30 10.84 12.67
N SER A 27 -7.06 10.83 12.18
CA SER A 27 -5.94 10.17 12.86
C SER A 27 -5.66 10.81 14.21
N SER A 28 -5.63 12.13 14.28
CA SER A 28 -5.39 12.89 15.52
C SER A 28 -6.46 12.63 16.57
N ILE A 29 -7.74 12.62 16.18
CA ILE A 29 -8.88 12.32 17.06
C ILE A 29 -8.84 10.87 17.54
N SER A 30 -8.46 9.95 16.65
CA SER A 30 -8.44 8.51 16.93
C SER A 30 -7.17 8.04 17.67
N GLY A 31 -6.21 8.94 17.88
CA GLY A 31 -4.90 8.62 18.47
C GLY A 31 -3.96 7.83 17.54
N TRP A 32 -4.23 7.83 16.23
CA TRP A 32 -3.40 7.18 15.23
C TRP A 32 -2.24 8.09 14.82
N LYS A 33 -1.08 7.51 14.54
CA LYS A 33 0.00 8.25 13.89
C LYS A 33 -0.31 8.35 12.40
N TYR A 34 0.14 9.41 11.76
CA TYR A 34 0.06 9.56 10.32
C TYR A 34 1.35 10.15 9.75
N GLN A 35 1.56 9.98 8.46
CA GLN A 35 2.71 10.53 7.74
C GLN A 35 2.28 10.95 6.34
N PHE A 36 2.57 12.18 5.95
CA PHE A 36 2.43 12.61 4.57
C PHE A 36 3.50 11.97 3.68
N ILE A 37 3.08 11.62 2.48
CA ILE A 37 3.88 10.98 1.45
C ILE A 37 4.14 12.03 0.39
N THR A 38 5.40 12.33 0.14
CA THR A 38 5.80 13.09 -1.04
C THR A 38 7.02 12.38 -1.62
N GLU A 39 6.76 11.45 -2.53
CA GLU A 39 7.78 10.63 -3.16
C GLU A 39 8.05 11.12 -4.57
N ASN A 40 9.33 11.37 -4.83
CA ASN A 40 9.88 11.64 -6.14
C ASN A 40 11.25 10.95 -6.21
N PHE A 41 11.90 11.02 -7.37
CA PHE A 41 13.22 10.43 -7.54
C PHE A 41 14.23 10.85 -6.46
N HIS A 42 14.25 12.13 -6.07
CA HIS A 42 15.21 12.63 -5.09
C HIS A 42 14.93 12.14 -3.66
N THR A 43 13.66 12.02 -3.28
CA THR A 43 13.30 11.52 -1.94
C THR A 43 13.49 10.01 -1.84
N MET A 44 13.17 9.26 -2.89
CA MET A 44 13.34 7.81 -2.95
C MET A 44 14.81 7.39 -3.00
N SER A 45 15.64 8.10 -3.78
CA SER A 45 17.08 7.82 -3.85
C SER A 45 17.83 8.09 -2.55
N ARG A 46 17.30 8.91 -1.63
CA ARG A 46 17.88 9.21 -0.31
C ARG A 46 17.50 8.20 0.79
N LYS A 47 16.42 7.43 0.64
CA LYS A 47 15.97 6.43 1.63
C LYS A 47 16.88 5.17 1.70
N THR A 48 17.94 5.11 0.89
CA THR A 48 18.83 3.97 0.60
C THR A 48 19.77 3.47 1.72
N LYS A 49 19.44 3.67 3.00
CA LYS A 49 20.26 3.08 4.09
C LYS A 49 19.62 1.98 4.91
N ASN A 50 18.31 1.77 4.88
CA ASN A 50 17.65 0.79 5.76
C ASN A 50 16.37 0.17 5.17
N THR A 51 16.42 -0.46 4.00
CA THR A 51 15.24 -1.23 3.52
C THR A 51 15.62 -2.68 3.19
N PRO A 52 14.94 -3.68 3.78
CA PRO A 52 15.18 -5.10 3.51
C PRO A 52 14.74 -5.51 2.09
N GLU A 53 15.10 -6.74 1.74
CA GLU A 53 15.04 -7.40 0.43
C GLU A 53 13.77 -7.19 -0.42
N PRO A 54 13.90 -7.29 -1.76
CA PRO A 54 12.78 -7.11 -2.68
C PRO A 54 11.67 -8.14 -2.43
N GLU A 55 10.46 -7.66 -2.13
CA GLU A 55 9.27 -8.51 -2.13
C GLU A 55 9.04 -9.10 -3.54
N GLU A 56 8.94 -10.42 -3.62
CA GLU A 56 8.50 -11.13 -4.82
C GLU A 56 7.08 -10.68 -5.20
N ILE A 57 6.98 -10.00 -6.34
CA ILE A 57 5.69 -9.54 -6.82
C ILE A 57 5.01 -10.67 -7.59
N THR A 58 4.06 -11.34 -6.94
CA THR A 58 3.13 -12.27 -7.57
C THR A 58 2.12 -11.50 -8.44
N GLY A 59 1.74 -12.08 -9.58
CA GLY A 59 1.12 -11.42 -10.75
C GLY A 59 -0.16 -10.57 -10.52
N PRO A 60 -0.67 -9.92 -11.59
CA PRO A 60 -1.61 -8.81 -11.44
C PRO A 60 -3.04 -9.28 -11.15
N GLU A 61 -3.40 -9.42 -9.87
CA GLU A 61 -4.80 -9.66 -9.45
C GLU A 61 -5.75 -8.49 -9.79
N PHE A 62 -5.24 -7.29 -10.12
CA PHE A 62 -6.04 -6.14 -10.55
C PHE A 62 -6.05 -5.94 -12.08
N GLY A 63 -5.47 -6.84 -12.87
CA GLY A 63 -5.33 -6.63 -14.32
C GLY A 63 -4.46 -5.42 -14.71
N GLY A 64 -3.82 -4.75 -13.74
CA GLY A 64 -2.87 -3.68 -13.96
C GLY A 64 -1.44 -4.23 -13.98
N GLU A 65 -0.76 -4.08 -15.11
CA GLU A 65 0.64 -4.48 -15.24
C GLU A 65 1.51 -3.57 -14.37
N ILE A 66 2.38 -4.20 -13.59
CA ILE A 66 3.44 -3.48 -12.89
C ILE A 66 4.45 -3.08 -13.94
N ARG A 67 4.62 -1.77 -14.08
CA ARG A 67 5.47 -1.21 -15.14
C ARG A 67 6.75 -0.64 -14.55
N LYS A 68 7.84 -0.79 -15.30
CA LYS A 68 9.07 -0.05 -15.03
C LYS A 68 8.84 1.40 -15.41
N VAL A 69 9.17 2.32 -14.52
CA VAL A 69 9.08 3.76 -14.79
C VAL A 69 10.45 4.41 -14.72
N SER A 70 10.65 5.46 -15.53
CA SER A 70 11.88 6.24 -15.44
C SER A 70 11.89 7.09 -14.17
N SER A 71 13.08 7.44 -13.70
CA SER A 71 13.26 8.33 -12.56
C SER A 71 12.47 9.65 -12.68
N ALA A 72 12.36 10.21 -13.88
CA ALA A 72 11.64 11.48 -14.10
C ALA A 72 10.11 11.35 -13.95
N GLU A 73 9.57 10.13 -14.00
CA GLU A 73 8.14 9.86 -13.91
C GLU A 73 7.71 9.44 -12.49
N VAL A 74 8.67 9.20 -11.58
CA VAL A 74 8.39 8.86 -10.19
C VAL A 74 7.82 10.07 -9.48
N TYR A 75 6.52 10.02 -9.21
CA TYR A 75 5.80 11.00 -8.43
C TYR A 75 4.65 10.32 -7.68
N LEU A 76 4.66 10.41 -6.36
CA LEU A 76 3.53 10.08 -5.50
C LEU A 76 3.33 11.15 -4.43
N ASP A 77 2.07 11.44 -4.14
CA ASP A 77 1.65 12.38 -3.10
C ASP A 77 0.50 11.73 -2.32
N GLY A 78 0.40 11.97 -1.01
CA GLY A 78 -0.64 11.35 -0.20
C GLY A 78 -0.36 11.24 1.30
N ILE A 79 -0.99 10.25 1.95
CA ILE A 79 -0.90 10.04 3.40
C ILE A 79 -0.92 8.56 3.79
N SER A 80 -0.12 8.19 4.77
CA SER A 80 -0.15 6.88 5.45
C SER A 80 -0.68 7.03 6.86
N LEU A 81 -1.61 6.16 7.25
CA LEU A 81 -2.21 6.10 8.58
C LEU A 81 -1.74 4.84 9.31
N PHE A 82 -1.25 5.00 10.53
CA PHE A 82 -0.79 3.94 11.41
C PHE A 82 -1.85 3.68 12.49
N ILE A 83 -2.87 2.92 12.10
CA ILE A 83 -4.07 2.63 12.91
C ILE A 83 -3.72 1.87 14.21
N ASP A 84 -2.74 0.97 14.15
CA ASP A 84 -2.29 0.17 15.29
C ASP A 84 -0.79 -0.16 15.17
N HIS A 85 -0.15 -0.47 16.28
CA HIS A 85 1.25 -0.81 16.34
C HIS A 85 1.54 -2.18 15.70
N GLY A 86 2.60 -2.25 14.89
CA GLY A 86 3.08 -3.50 14.32
C GLY A 86 2.25 -4.06 13.17
N ASN A 87 1.27 -3.31 12.66
CA ASN A 87 0.55 -3.60 11.42
C ASN A 87 1.06 -2.69 10.28
N ASP A 88 0.79 -3.11 9.05
CA ASP A 88 1.07 -2.28 7.88
C ASP A 88 0.19 -1.02 7.90
N PRO A 89 0.74 0.14 7.52
CA PRO A 89 -0.04 1.37 7.44
C PRO A 89 -1.11 1.27 6.36
N LEU A 90 -2.24 1.93 6.60
CA LEU A 90 -3.24 2.18 5.56
C LEU A 90 -2.78 3.40 4.76
N THR A 91 -2.43 3.20 3.50
CA THR A 91 -1.77 4.23 2.68
C THR A 91 -2.68 4.69 1.55
N PHE A 92 -2.76 5.99 1.36
CA PHE A 92 -3.43 6.61 0.22
C PHE A 92 -2.41 7.46 -0.51
N SER A 93 -1.86 6.95 -1.61
CA SER A 93 -0.88 7.64 -2.44
C SER A 93 -1.34 7.67 -3.89
N PHE A 94 -1.15 8.83 -4.54
CA PHE A 94 -1.64 9.11 -5.88
C PHE A 94 -0.53 9.60 -6.79
N ASP A 95 -0.56 9.17 -8.04
CA ASP A 95 0.34 9.67 -9.07
C ASP A 95 -0.05 11.09 -9.53
N LYS A 96 0.74 11.65 -10.43
CA LYS A 96 0.49 12.98 -11.02
C LYS A 96 -0.86 13.11 -11.75
N ASN A 97 -1.48 11.99 -12.11
CA ASN A 97 -2.77 11.94 -12.80
C ASN A 97 -3.93 11.69 -11.83
N GLY A 98 -3.67 11.62 -10.52
CA GLY A 98 -4.70 11.32 -9.51
C GLY A 98 -5.07 9.85 -9.42
N SER A 99 -4.29 8.93 -10.01
CA SER A 99 -4.50 7.49 -9.88
C SER A 99 -3.79 6.94 -8.65
N MET A 100 -4.46 6.10 -7.86
CA MET A 100 -3.81 5.41 -6.75
C MET A 100 -2.64 4.56 -7.24
N ALA A 101 -1.50 4.69 -6.59
CA ALA A 101 -0.32 3.95 -6.95
C ALA A 101 0.69 3.81 -5.81
N THR A 102 1.50 2.75 -5.93
CA THR A 102 2.70 2.56 -5.12
C THR A 102 3.91 2.51 -6.04
N VAL A 103 5.03 3.08 -5.59
CA VAL A 103 6.32 2.95 -6.26
C VAL A 103 7.26 2.24 -5.32
N SER A 104 7.81 1.10 -5.77
CA SER A 104 8.89 0.42 -5.08
C SER A 104 10.18 0.54 -5.87
N MET A 105 11.31 0.47 -5.16
CA MET A 105 12.64 0.51 -5.76
C MET A 105 13.28 -0.87 -5.58
N GLN A 106 13.70 -1.50 -6.67
CA GLN A 106 14.35 -2.80 -6.66
C GLN A 106 15.78 -2.70 -7.19
N LEU A 107 16.68 -3.48 -6.59
CA LEU A 107 18.02 -3.70 -7.11
C LEU A 107 17.97 -4.86 -8.10
N VAL A 108 18.26 -4.58 -9.36
CA VAL A 108 18.38 -5.60 -10.41
C VAL A 108 19.83 -5.69 -10.88
N ASP A 109 20.24 -6.87 -11.30
CA ASP A 109 21.55 -7.07 -11.92
C ASP A 109 21.55 -6.43 -13.31
N ASP A 110 22.59 -5.66 -13.63
CA ASP A 110 22.74 -5.08 -14.96
C ASP A 110 23.15 -6.17 -15.97
N PRO A 111 22.29 -6.51 -16.95
CA PRO A 111 22.58 -7.57 -17.93
C PRO A 111 23.75 -7.22 -18.87
N LEU A 112 24.18 -5.96 -18.93
CA LEU A 112 25.36 -5.52 -19.70
C LEU A 112 26.68 -5.67 -18.91
N SER A 113 26.60 -6.07 -17.64
CA SER A 113 27.78 -6.19 -16.79
C SER A 113 28.60 -7.43 -17.17
N THR A 114 29.78 -7.21 -17.73
CA THR A 114 30.73 -8.29 -18.06
C THR A 114 31.14 -9.03 -16.79
N HIS A 115 31.31 -10.36 -16.90
CA HIS A 115 31.29 -11.40 -15.85
C HIS A 115 32.31 -11.29 -14.67
N LYS A 116 32.93 -10.13 -14.43
CA LYS A 116 33.85 -9.91 -13.29
C LYS A 116 33.39 -8.85 -12.30
N ILE A 117 32.40 -8.02 -12.64
CA ILE A 117 31.83 -7.01 -11.74
C ILE A 117 30.32 -7.10 -11.91
N THR A 118 29.57 -7.33 -10.83
CA THR A 118 28.10 -7.22 -10.86
C THR A 118 27.75 -5.78 -10.51
N VAL A 119 27.39 -4.98 -11.51
CA VAL A 119 26.83 -3.65 -11.27
C VAL A 119 25.34 -3.84 -10.99
N LYS A 120 24.90 -3.48 -9.77
CA LYS A 120 23.47 -3.44 -9.44
C LYS A 120 22.89 -2.10 -9.89
N LYS A 121 21.77 -2.14 -10.60
CA LYS A 121 21.02 -0.96 -11.03
C LYS A 121 19.72 -0.87 -10.22
N TYR A 122 19.34 0.36 -9.85
CA TYR A 122 18.02 0.61 -9.27
C TYR A 122 16.98 0.73 -10.38
N GLU A 123 15.91 -0.06 -10.26
CA GLU A 123 14.71 0.07 -11.07
C GLU A 123 13.52 0.49 -10.20
N PHE A 124 12.68 1.38 -10.73
CA PHE A 124 11.44 1.80 -10.08
C PHE A 124 10.28 1.03 -10.68
N MET A 125 9.54 0.33 -9.82
CA MET A 125 8.37 -0.46 -10.17
C MET A 125 7.13 0.31 -9.76
N TYR A 126 6.28 0.61 -10.73
CA TYR A 126 5.01 1.30 -10.52
C TYR A 126 3.87 0.28 -10.48
N SER A 127 3.16 0.26 -9.35
CA SER A 127 1.98 -0.57 -9.13
C SER A 127 0.73 0.30 -9.11
N PRO A 128 -0.26 0.08 -9.99
CA PRO A 128 -1.51 0.87 -10.05
C PRO A 128 -2.53 0.44 -8.98
N TYR A 129 -2.04 0.17 -7.78
CA TYR A 129 -2.82 -0.25 -6.61
C TYR A 129 -1.97 -0.06 -5.36
N ILE A 130 -2.62 -0.16 -4.21
CA ILE A 130 -1.99 -0.20 -2.90
C ILE A 130 -2.36 -1.53 -2.25
N LYS A 131 -1.38 -2.19 -1.64
CA LYS A 131 -1.57 -3.46 -0.92
C LYS A 131 -1.13 -3.27 0.52
N MET A 132 -1.94 -3.72 1.46
CA MET A 132 -1.60 -3.74 2.87
C MET A 132 -1.97 -5.09 3.48
N PHE A 133 -1.13 -5.61 4.37
CA PHE A 133 -1.47 -6.78 5.15
C PHE A 133 -2.12 -6.39 6.46
N THR A 134 -3.03 -7.25 6.92
CA THR A 134 -3.76 -7.07 8.18
C THR A 134 -3.48 -8.29 9.05
N ARG A 135 -3.08 -8.06 10.31
CA ARG A 135 -2.65 -9.16 11.21
C ARG A 135 -3.73 -9.58 12.18
N ASN A 136 -4.72 -8.72 12.43
CA ASN A 136 -5.82 -8.99 13.34
C ASN A 136 -7.13 -8.40 12.79
N ALA A 137 -8.26 -8.91 13.30
CA ALA A 137 -9.58 -8.51 12.85
C ALA A 137 -9.88 -7.03 13.15
N GLU A 138 -9.44 -6.51 14.30
CA GLU A 138 -9.71 -5.12 14.69
C GLU A 138 -9.07 -4.11 13.72
N HIS A 139 -7.80 -4.30 13.38
CA HIS A 139 -7.07 -3.49 12.40
C HIS A 139 -7.73 -3.57 11.02
N HIS A 140 -8.14 -4.77 10.61
CA HIS A 140 -8.83 -4.98 9.34
C HIS A 140 -10.18 -4.23 9.28
N ILE A 141 -10.99 -4.32 10.33
CA ILE A 141 -12.28 -3.61 10.44
C ILE A 141 -12.06 -2.09 10.36
N LYS A 142 -11.09 -1.55 11.11
CA LYS A 142 -10.75 -0.12 11.09
C LYS A 142 -10.31 0.32 9.69
N ALA A 143 -9.44 -0.45 9.03
CA ALA A 143 -8.99 -0.15 7.68
C ALA A 143 -10.17 -0.12 6.69
N VAL A 144 -11.05 -1.12 6.75
CA VAL A 144 -12.26 -1.19 5.92
C VAL A 144 -13.22 -0.03 6.17
N LYS A 145 -13.40 0.42 7.41
CA LYS A 145 -14.22 1.60 7.72
C LYS A 145 -13.65 2.88 7.09
N VAL A 146 -12.33 3.06 7.11
CA VAL A 146 -11.69 4.21 6.44
C VAL A 146 -11.82 4.08 4.93
N LEU A 147 -11.62 2.90 4.35
CA LEU A 147 -11.82 2.66 2.91
C LEU A 147 -13.26 2.95 2.46
N ASP A 148 -14.27 2.55 3.23
CA ASP A 148 -15.67 2.89 2.98
C ASP A 148 -15.91 4.40 2.96
N TYR A 149 -15.30 5.11 3.92
CA TYR A 149 -15.41 6.56 4.01
C TYR A 149 -14.81 7.24 2.78
N ILE A 150 -13.58 6.85 2.42
CA ILE A 150 -12.88 7.35 1.24
C ILE A 150 -13.67 7.06 -0.04
N LYS A 151 -14.24 5.86 -0.18
CA LYS A 151 -15.08 5.50 -1.33
C LYS A 151 -16.28 6.42 -1.50
N LYS A 152 -16.95 6.76 -0.39
CA LYS A 152 -18.15 7.59 -0.41
C LYS A 152 -17.86 9.06 -0.74
N LYS A 153 -16.73 9.58 -0.28
CA LYS A 153 -16.45 11.02 -0.32
C LYS A 153 -15.46 11.44 -1.40
N TYR A 154 -14.42 10.65 -1.66
CA TYR A 154 -13.25 11.10 -2.42
C TYR A 154 -12.95 10.25 -3.66
N VAL A 155 -13.16 8.94 -3.58
CA VAL A 155 -12.73 7.97 -4.60
C VAL A 155 -13.93 7.10 -4.97
N THR A 156 -14.84 7.64 -5.76
CA THR A 156 -16.12 6.97 -6.07
C THR A 156 -15.97 5.67 -6.83
N ASP A 157 -14.88 5.54 -7.59
CA ASP A 157 -14.48 4.34 -8.34
C ASP A 157 -13.59 3.39 -7.51
N LEU A 158 -13.53 3.54 -6.18
CA LEU A 158 -12.69 2.69 -5.33
C LEU A 158 -13.10 1.22 -5.45
N GLU A 159 -12.16 0.42 -5.94
CA GLU A 159 -12.22 -1.03 -5.97
C GLU A 159 -11.32 -1.60 -4.89
N VAL A 160 -11.85 -2.57 -4.15
CA VAL A 160 -11.15 -3.25 -3.05
C VAL A 160 -11.23 -4.74 -3.31
N ILE A 161 -10.08 -5.41 -3.28
CA ILE A 161 -9.95 -6.85 -3.20
C ILE A 161 -9.60 -7.18 -1.76
N ASP A 162 -10.48 -7.93 -1.11
CA ASP A 162 -10.31 -8.40 0.24
C ASP A 162 -10.25 -9.93 0.28
N THR A 163 -9.11 -10.46 0.70
CA THR A 163 -8.93 -11.92 0.86
C THR A 163 -9.78 -12.55 1.95
N THR A 164 -10.38 -11.75 2.82
CA THR A 164 -11.23 -12.21 3.91
C THR A 164 -12.72 -12.12 3.60
N MET A 165 -13.10 -11.52 2.46
CA MET A 165 -14.48 -11.22 2.06
C MET A 165 -15.24 -10.26 3.00
N TYR A 166 -14.58 -9.69 4.02
CA TYR A 166 -15.22 -8.81 4.99
C TYR A 166 -15.69 -7.50 4.34
N TRP A 167 -14.96 -6.99 3.35
CA TRP A 167 -15.37 -5.83 2.54
C TRP A 167 -16.80 -5.99 1.98
N GLU A 168 -17.15 -7.18 1.51
CA GLU A 168 -18.47 -7.51 0.94
C GLU A 168 -19.48 -7.94 2.01
N THR A 169 -19.11 -8.84 2.92
CA THR A 169 -20.06 -9.51 3.83
C THR A 169 -20.35 -8.72 5.11
N ARG A 170 -19.35 -7.96 5.60
CA ARG A 170 -19.36 -7.30 6.91
C ARG A 170 -19.57 -8.26 8.10
N ASP A 171 -19.29 -9.55 7.91
CA ASP A 171 -19.38 -10.55 8.96
C ASP A 171 -18.11 -10.52 9.84
N GLU A 172 -18.21 -9.89 11.01
CA GLU A 172 -17.10 -9.79 11.96
C GLU A 172 -16.70 -11.13 12.56
N GLU A 173 -17.63 -12.07 12.71
CA GLU A 173 -17.35 -13.38 13.32
C GLU A 173 -16.58 -14.26 12.34
N GLU A 174 -16.98 -14.25 11.06
CA GLU A 174 -16.24 -14.92 10.00
C GLU A 174 -14.81 -14.35 9.88
N LEU A 175 -14.65 -13.02 9.90
CA LEU A 175 -13.35 -12.37 9.88
C LEU A 175 -12.47 -12.82 11.06
N LYS A 176 -13.01 -12.86 12.28
CA LYS A 176 -12.27 -13.35 13.47
C LYS A 176 -11.81 -14.79 13.29
N VAL A 177 -12.65 -15.66 12.75
CA VAL A 177 -12.30 -17.06 12.47
C VAL A 177 -11.19 -17.17 11.43
N ILE A 178 -11.27 -16.42 10.33
CA ILE A 178 -10.24 -16.39 9.27
C ILE A 178 -8.90 -15.91 9.83
N MET A 179 -8.91 -14.85 10.63
CA MET A 179 -7.71 -14.28 11.25
C MET A 179 -7.09 -15.26 12.25
N TRP A 180 -7.90 -15.91 13.09
CA TRP A 180 -7.43 -16.92 14.04
C TRP A 180 -6.78 -18.12 13.33
N LYS A 181 -7.40 -18.66 12.28
CA LYS A 181 -6.84 -19.76 11.47
C LYS A 181 -5.50 -19.36 10.83
N SER A 182 -5.40 -18.12 10.34
CA SER A 182 -4.19 -17.59 9.73
C SER A 182 -3.05 -17.43 10.75
N ALA A 183 -3.35 -17.01 11.98
CA ALA A 183 -2.37 -16.91 13.06
C ALA A 183 -1.91 -18.29 13.56
N GLY A 184 -2.80 -19.29 13.58
CA GLY A 184 -2.48 -20.65 14.00
C GLY A 184 -1.52 -21.38 13.06
N LYS A 185 -1.67 -21.20 11.73
CA LYS A 185 -0.77 -21.80 10.74
C LYS A 185 0.69 -21.33 10.87
N ASN A 186 0.92 -20.07 11.24
CA ASN A 186 2.27 -19.54 11.42
C ASN A 186 2.98 -20.10 12.67
N ARG A 187 2.25 -20.66 13.65
CA ARG A 187 2.86 -21.29 14.84
C ARG A 187 3.39 -22.71 14.58
N GLN A 188 2.92 -23.39 13.52
CA GLN A 188 3.35 -24.76 13.20
C GLN A 188 4.61 -24.83 12.33
N ILE A 189 5.12 -23.70 11.84
CA ILE A 189 6.31 -23.63 10.96
C ILE A 189 7.58 -23.26 11.77
N SER A 190 7.50 -23.24 13.10
CA SER A 190 8.62 -22.95 14.01
C SER A 190 9.00 -24.19 14.83
N ILE A 191 9.34 -25.29 14.17
CA ILE A 191 9.99 -26.47 14.77
C ILE A 191 11.21 -26.84 13.93
#